data_AF-A0A917DXV1-F1
#
_entry.id   AF-A0A917DXV1-F1
#
_cell.length_a   1.000
_cell.length_b   1.000
_cell.length_c   1.000
_cell.angle_alpha   90.00
_cell.angle_beta   90.00
_cell.angle_gamma   90.00
#
_symmetry.space_group_name_H-M   'P 1'
#
loop_
_entity.id
_entity.type
_entity.pdbx_description
1 polymer ?
#
loop_
_entity_poly.entity_id
_entity_poly.type
_entity_poly.pdbx_seq_one_letter_code
_entity_poly.pdbx_strand_id
1 'polypeptide(L)'
;MITISCTKKLFELSSWEEVQDTETNDELFKWHANVFRMAKRNNLIIMNNRTRYCFILFGIKKEHLKKFNSLFIEALTENLRADGFPESKISEYLFEANKIEFVKTYNRSVLGSMTDMVKITEFLLEDYWPIQEMNIIDLNKYHNQVPLVKLKSYPYKLMKEALGT
;
A
#
# COMPACT_ATOMS: atom_id res chain seq x y z
N MET A 1 -15.18 -1.00 -5.89
CA MET A 1 -14.38 0.24 -6.01
C MET A 1 -13.30 0.25 -4.94
N ILE A 2 -12.10 0.74 -5.24
CA ILE A 2 -11.06 0.97 -4.22
C ILE A 2 -11.08 2.42 -3.75
N THR A 3 -10.98 2.61 -2.43
CA THR A 3 -10.85 3.92 -1.81
C THR A 3 -9.49 4.05 -1.17
N ILE A 4 -8.74 5.11 -1.49
CA ILE A 4 -7.41 5.36 -0.94
C ILE A 4 -7.47 6.61 -0.06
N SER A 5 -7.31 6.38 1.23
CA SER A 5 -7.18 7.41 2.25
C SER A 5 -5.78 8.01 2.23
N CYS A 6 -5.69 9.29 1.90
CA CYS A 6 -4.41 9.99 1.77
C CYS A 6 -4.19 10.98 2.90
N THR A 7 -2.92 11.15 3.31
CA THR A 7 -2.54 12.22 4.22
C THR A 7 -2.56 13.57 3.50
N LYS A 8 -2.71 14.67 4.26
CA LYS A 8 -2.68 16.04 3.71
C LYS A 8 -1.44 16.30 2.83
N LYS A 9 -0.28 15.83 3.29
CA LYS A 9 0.99 15.94 2.56
C LYS A 9 0.95 15.22 1.20
N LEU A 10 0.29 14.06 1.13
CA LEU A 10 0.15 13.33 -0.13
C LEU A 10 -0.81 14.04 -1.10
N PHE A 11 -1.92 14.62 -0.61
CA PHE A 11 -2.80 15.45 -1.44
C PHE A 11 -2.08 16.66 -2.03
N GLU A 12 -1.30 17.40 -1.22
CA GLU A 12 -0.54 18.56 -1.67
C GLU A 12 0.48 18.20 -2.77
N LEU A 13 1.13 17.04 -2.67
CA LEU A 13 2.11 16.59 -3.67
C LEU A 13 1.47 16.05 -4.97
N SER A 14 0.32 15.40 -4.85
CA SER A 14 -0.34 14.72 -5.96
C SER A 14 -1.25 15.62 -6.78
N SER A 15 -1.88 16.61 -6.14
CA SER A 15 -2.96 17.41 -6.72
C SER A 15 -4.17 16.57 -7.14
N TRP A 16 -4.43 15.44 -6.45
CA TRP A 16 -5.65 14.65 -6.66
C TRP A 16 -6.89 15.38 -6.11
N GLU A 17 -8.03 15.12 -6.72
CA GLU A 17 -9.32 15.59 -6.21
C GLU A 17 -9.69 14.79 -4.96
N GLU A 18 -9.90 15.49 -3.85
CA GLU A 18 -10.41 14.90 -2.61
C GLU A 18 -11.92 14.75 -2.74
N VAL A 19 -12.42 13.51 -2.70
CA VAL A 19 -13.85 13.22 -2.66
C VAL A 19 -14.30 12.94 -1.21
N GLN A 20 -15.58 13.15 -0.93
CA GLN A 20 -16.15 12.75 0.35
C GLN A 20 -16.29 11.22 0.39
N ASP A 21 -15.88 10.60 1.51
CA ASP A 21 -16.12 9.17 1.73
C ASP A 21 -17.62 8.97 2.01
N THR A 22 -18.39 8.75 0.95
CA THR A 22 -19.85 8.53 1.01
C THR A 22 -20.21 7.05 1.00
N GLU A 23 -19.24 6.16 0.75
CA GLU A 23 -19.48 4.72 0.59
C GLU A 23 -19.01 3.89 1.80
N THR A 24 -19.93 3.06 2.30
CA THR A 24 -19.64 1.93 3.19
C THR A 24 -19.11 0.74 2.39
N ASN A 25 -17.95 0.88 1.74
CA ASN A 25 -17.23 -0.27 1.17
C ASN A 25 -16.57 -1.11 2.28
N ASP A 26 -16.42 -2.41 2.04
CA ASP A 26 -15.64 -3.31 2.91
C ASP A 26 -14.21 -2.76 3.08
N GLU A 27 -13.68 -2.81 4.29
CA GLU A 27 -12.32 -2.37 4.61
C GLU A 27 -11.23 -3.11 3.82
N LEU A 28 -11.55 -4.25 3.19
CA LEU A 28 -10.68 -4.93 2.23
C LEU A 28 -10.44 -4.11 0.95
N PHE A 29 -11.39 -3.27 0.54
CA PHE A 29 -11.23 -2.37 -0.61
C PHE A 29 -10.80 -0.95 -0.21
N LYS A 30 -10.65 -0.71 1.10
CA LYS A 30 -10.11 0.54 1.62
C LYS A 30 -8.61 0.40 1.90
N TRP A 31 -7.85 1.35 1.39
CA TRP A 31 -6.40 1.43 1.55
C TRP A 31 -6.03 2.80 2.14
N HIS A 32 -4.86 2.88 2.77
CA HIS A 32 -4.23 4.13 3.17
C HIS A 32 -2.91 4.30 2.43
N ALA A 33 -2.63 5.53 2.00
CA ALA A 33 -1.37 5.90 1.38
C ALA A 33 -0.74 7.11 2.08
N ASN A 34 0.57 7.06 2.27
CA ASN A 34 1.32 8.16 2.88
C ASN A 34 2.71 8.30 2.26
N VAL A 35 3.13 9.55 2.09
CA VAL A 35 4.45 9.90 1.57
C VAL A 35 5.44 10.17 2.72
N PHE A 36 6.58 9.52 2.67
CA PHE A 36 7.68 9.69 3.61
C PHE A 36 8.99 9.98 2.88
N ARG A 37 10.01 10.46 3.61
CA ARG A 37 11.32 10.81 3.04
C ARG A 37 12.37 9.85 3.59
N MET A 38 13.09 9.19 2.71
CA MET A 38 14.17 8.24 3.03
C MET A 38 15.09 8.13 1.83
N ALA A 39 16.39 7.85 2.04
CA ALA A 39 17.40 7.81 0.97
C ALA A 39 17.41 9.09 0.10
N LYS A 40 17.19 10.26 0.72
CA LYS A 40 17.08 11.57 0.06
C LYS A 40 15.96 11.67 -1.01
N ARG A 41 15.03 10.71 -1.07
CA ARG A 41 13.92 10.64 -2.02
C ARG A 41 12.58 10.69 -1.29
N ASN A 42 11.51 11.08 -2.00
CA ASN A 42 10.14 10.83 -1.55
C ASN A 42 9.78 9.39 -1.89
N ASN A 43 9.17 8.69 -0.94
CA ASN A 43 8.73 7.31 -1.10
C ASN A 43 7.27 7.22 -0.63
N LEU A 44 6.55 6.20 -1.09
CA LEU A 44 5.13 6.04 -0.83
C LEU A 44 4.88 4.67 -0.22
N ILE A 45 4.29 4.64 0.96
CA ILE A 45 3.78 3.42 1.57
C ILE A 45 2.27 3.36 1.33
N ILE A 46 1.79 2.19 0.91
CA ILE A 46 0.37 1.90 0.71
C ILE A 46 0.01 0.67 1.56
N MET A 47 -1.11 0.72 2.28
CA MET A 47 -1.48 -0.30 3.27
C MET A 47 -3.00 -0.56 3.29
N ASN A 48 -3.40 -1.83 3.30
CA ASN A 48 -4.79 -2.24 3.36
C ASN A 48 -5.41 -2.03 4.75
N ASN A 49 -6.67 -1.58 4.82
CA ASN A 49 -7.33 -1.27 6.08
C ASN A 49 -7.83 -2.50 6.84
N ARG A 50 -8.05 -3.64 6.20
CA ARG A 50 -8.45 -4.87 6.87
C ARG A 50 -7.24 -5.70 7.27
N THR A 51 -6.35 -5.95 6.33
CA THR A 51 -5.29 -6.96 6.46
C THR A 51 -3.94 -6.38 6.85
N ARG A 52 -3.78 -5.05 6.71
CA ARG A 52 -2.50 -4.33 6.81
C ARG A 52 -1.46 -4.79 5.79
N TYR A 53 -1.86 -5.56 4.79
CA TYR A 53 -1.01 -5.87 3.66
C TYR A 53 -0.51 -4.56 3.07
N CYS A 54 0.80 -4.44 2.90
CA CYS A 54 1.42 -3.19 2.52
C CYS A 54 2.56 -3.38 1.53
N PHE A 55 2.87 -2.31 0.84
CA PHE A 55 4.01 -2.24 -0.04
C PHE A 55 4.51 -0.79 -0.13
N ILE A 56 5.81 -0.66 -0.38
CA ILE A 56 6.52 0.61 -0.49
C ILE A 56 7.01 0.77 -1.92
N LEU A 57 6.81 1.97 -2.45
CA LEU A 57 7.34 2.44 -3.71
C LEU A 57 8.39 3.53 -3.48
N PHE A 58 9.62 3.28 -3.93
CA PHE A 58 10.76 4.17 -3.73
C PHE A 58 10.94 5.17 -4.87
N GLY A 59 11.41 6.39 -4.56
CA GLY A 59 11.74 7.37 -5.59
C GLY A 59 10.52 7.96 -6.31
N ILE A 60 9.40 8.11 -5.60
CA ILE A 60 8.18 8.71 -6.13
C ILE A 60 8.40 10.18 -6.50
N LYS A 61 7.98 10.50 -7.72
CA LYS A 61 8.01 11.83 -8.33
C LYS A 61 6.60 12.24 -8.71
N LYS A 62 6.42 13.52 -9.02
CA LYS A 62 5.12 14.07 -9.45
C LYS A 62 4.56 13.35 -10.69
N GLU A 63 5.43 12.93 -11.62
CA GLU A 63 5.03 12.17 -12.81
C GLU A 63 4.41 10.80 -12.50
N HIS A 64 4.91 10.12 -11.46
CA HIS A 64 4.34 8.86 -10.97
C HIS A 64 2.97 9.08 -10.34
N LEU A 65 2.80 10.16 -9.55
CA LEU A 65 1.51 10.50 -8.93
C LEU A 65 0.42 10.86 -9.96
N LYS A 66 0.79 11.41 -11.12
CA LYS A 66 -0.15 11.65 -12.24
C LYS A 66 -0.69 10.35 -12.86
N LYS A 67 0.08 9.27 -12.78
CA LYS A 67 -0.27 7.93 -13.28
C LYS A 67 -0.50 6.94 -12.15
N PHE A 68 -0.94 7.44 -10.99
CA PHE A 68 -0.97 6.64 -9.78
C PHE A 68 -1.89 5.43 -9.87
N ASN A 69 -3.04 5.55 -10.52
CA ASN A 69 -3.98 4.42 -10.63
C ASN A 69 -3.34 3.21 -11.30
N SER A 70 -2.66 3.39 -12.44
CA SER A 70 -1.96 2.29 -13.10
C SER A 70 -0.78 1.78 -12.26
N LEU A 71 -0.02 2.70 -11.66
CA LEU A 71 1.13 2.34 -10.80
C LEU A 71 0.70 1.51 -9.58
N PHE A 72 -0.40 1.87 -8.94
CA PHE A 72 -0.95 1.16 -7.80
C PHE A 72 -1.39 -0.25 -8.19
N ILE A 73 -2.12 -0.40 -9.29
CA ILE A 73 -2.61 -1.69 -9.78
C ILE A 73 -1.43 -2.60 -10.18
N GLU A 74 -0.46 -2.07 -10.91
CA GLU A 74 0.76 -2.79 -11.32
C GLU A 74 1.54 -3.26 -10.09
N ALA A 75 1.89 -2.36 -9.18
CA ALA A 75 2.65 -2.71 -7.99
C ALA A 75 1.90 -3.69 -7.07
N LEU A 76 0.60 -3.50 -6.87
CA LEU A 76 -0.21 -4.42 -6.06
C LEU A 76 -0.22 -5.83 -6.68
N THR A 77 -0.40 -5.92 -8.01
CA THR A 77 -0.38 -7.17 -8.76
C THR A 77 0.97 -7.88 -8.61
N GLU A 78 2.08 -7.16 -8.80
CA GLU A 78 3.43 -7.71 -8.66
C GLU A 78 3.68 -8.27 -7.25
N ASN A 79 3.30 -7.51 -6.22
CA ASN A 79 3.48 -7.93 -4.83
C ASN A 79 2.61 -9.15 -4.48
N LEU A 80 1.32 -9.15 -4.84
CA LEU A 80 0.43 -10.30 -4.60
C LEU A 80 0.92 -11.53 -5.36
N ARG A 81 1.34 -11.39 -6.62
CA ARG A 81 1.90 -12.51 -7.38
C ARG A 81 3.15 -13.07 -6.71
N ALA A 82 4.04 -12.20 -6.22
CA ALA A 82 5.26 -12.60 -5.55
C ALA A 82 5.04 -13.29 -4.19
N ASP A 83 3.92 -13.00 -3.51
CA ASP A 83 3.45 -13.71 -2.30
C ASP A 83 2.66 -15.00 -2.60
N GLY A 84 2.57 -15.38 -3.88
CA GLY A 84 2.01 -16.65 -4.33
C GLY A 84 0.49 -16.67 -4.35
N PHE A 85 -0.16 -15.53 -4.57
CA PHE A 85 -1.60 -15.47 -4.79
C PHE A 85 -1.94 -15.98 -6.20
N PRO A 86 -2.99 -16.81 -6.38
CA PRO A 86 -3.43 -17.24 -7.70
C PRO A 86 -3.85 -16.08 -8.59
N GLU A 87 -3.45 -16.09 -9.87
CA GLU A 87 -3.76 -15.02 -10.83
C GLU A 87 -5.27 -14.78 -10.98
N SER A 88 -6.08 -15.84 -10.87
CA SER A 88 -7.54 -15.75 -10.87
C SER A 88 -8.08 -14.90 -9.71
N LYS A 89 -7.47 -15.01 -8.52
CA LYS A 89 -7.87 -14.28 -7.32
C LYS A 89 -7.39 -12.84 -7.31
N ILE A 90 -6.21 -12.59 -7.88
CA ILE A 90 -5.75 -11.22 -8.13
C ILE A 90 -6.71 -10.54 -9.12
N SER A 91 -7.03 -11.22 -10.23
CA SER A 91 -7.94 -10.67 -11.25
C SER A 91 -9.34 -10.41 -10.72
N GLU A 92 -9.91 -11.33 -9.93
CA GLU A 92 -11.21 -11.15 -9.26
C GLU A 92 -11.21 -9.91 -8.36
N TYR A 93 -10.21 -9.77 -7.48
CA TYR A 93 -10.09 -8.61 -6.60
C TYR A 93 -9.95 -7.29 -7.35
N LEU A 94 -9.16 -7.26 -8.43
CA LEU A 94 -8.94 -6.05 -9.23
C LEU A 94 -10.13 -5.71 -10.13
N PHE A 95 -10.91 -6.69 -10.58
CA PHE A 95 -12.13 -6.48 -11.35
C PHE A 95 -13.19 -5.75 -10.51
N GLU A 96 -13.35 -6.14 -9.25
CA GLU A 96 -14.22 -5.45 -8.29
C GLU A 96 -13.69 -4.04 -7.93
N ALA A 97 -12.41 -3.79 -8.19
CA ALA A 97 -11.72 -2.52 -7.99
C ALA A 97 -11.66 -1.62 -9.25
N ASN A 98 -12.68 -1.68 -10.13
CA ASN A 98 -12.72 -0.97 -11.42
C ASN A 98 -12.57 0.57 -11.38
N LYS A 99 -12.57 1.18 -10.19
CA LYS A 99 -12.40 2.62 -9.97
C LYS A 99 -11.60 2.85 -8.68
N ILE A 100 -10.75 3.88 -8.68
CA ILE A 100 -9.97 4.33 -7.53
C ILE A 100 -10.37 5.76 -7.20
N GLU A 101 -10.72 6.01 -5.93
CA GLU A 101 -11.05 7.33 -5.40
C GLU A 101 -10.14 7.71 -4.24
N PHE A 102 -9.92 9.01 -4.04
CA PHE A 102 -9.04 9.54 -3.01
C PHE A 102 -9.82 10.32 -1.97
N VAL A 103 -9.70 9.88 -0.71
CA VAL A 103 -10.40 10.50 0.43
C VAL A 103 -9.39 10.95 1.48
N LYS A 104 -9.84 11.82 2.39
CA LYS A 104 -9.02 12.24 3.53
C LYS A 104 -8.78 11.09 4.49
N THR A 105 -7.55 10.99 4.99
CA THR A 105 -7.23 10.00 6.03
C THR A 105 -8.09 10.21 7.29
N TYR A 106 -8.61 9.10 7.81
CA TYR A 106 -9.46 9.08 9.00
C TYR A 106 -8.96 8.10 10.08
N ASN A 107 -8.09 7.14 9.73
CA ASN A 107 -7.75 6.02 10.62
C ASN A 107 -6.34 6.14 11.23
N ARG A 108 -6.27 6.70 12.45
CA ARG A 108 -5.01 6.82 13.21
C ARG A 108 -4.32 5.49 13.49
N SER A 109 -5.08 4.39 13.58
CA SER A 109 -4.47 3.07 13.79
C SER A 109 -3.72 2.57 12.57
N VAL A 110 -4.25 2.80 11.36
CA VAL A 110 -3.57 2.38 10.13
C VAL A 110 -2.30 3.23 9.96
N LEU A 111 -2.38 4.53 10.22
CA LEU A 111 -1.21 5.43 10.19
C LEU A 111 -0.11 5.01 11.18
N GLY A 112 -0.48 4.53 12.37
CA GLY A 112 0.46 3.95 13.34
C GLY A 112 1.22 2.76 12.74
N SER A 113 0.49 1.79 12.17
CA SER A 113 1.10 0.62 11.51
C SER A 113 1.98 0.99 10.32
N MET A 114 1.59 1.98 9.53
CA MET A 114 2.44 2.49 8.43
C MET A 114 3.73 3.12 8.96
N THR A 115 3.66 3.83 10.08
CA THR A 115 4.84 4.41 10.73
C THR A 115 5.79 3.31 11.21
N ASP A 116 5.25 2.24 11.78
CA ASP A 116 6.04 1.08 12.22
C ASP A 116 6.74 0.40 11.02
N MET A 117 6.03 0.22 9.91
CA MET A 117 6.64 -0.36 8.68
C MET A 117 7.73 0.53 8.08
N VAL A 118 7.54 1.86 8.07
CA VAL A 118 8.57 2.80 7.62
C VAL A 118 9.83 2.71 8.51
N LYS A 119 9.68 2.58 9.84
CA LYS A 119 10.82 2.36 10.74
C LYS A 119 11.53 1.04 10.46
N ILE A 120 10.78 -0.05 10.25
CA ILE A 120 11.37 -1.33 9.85
C ILE A 120 12.15 -1.19 8.54
N THR A 121 11.61 -0.42 7.58
CA THR A 121 12.29 -0.11 6.32
C THR A 121 13.62 0.59 6.55
N GLU A 122 13.69 1.55 7.50
CA GLU A 122 14.94 2.25 7.85
C GLU A 122 16.05 1.29 8.27
N PHE A 123 15.72 0.24 9.04
CA PHE A 123 16.69 -0.76 9.49
C PHE A 123 17.13 -1.71 8.38
N LEU A 124 16.24 -2.04 7.45
CA LEU A 124 16.52 -3.01 6.39
C LEU A 124 17.17 -2.38 5.15
N LEU A 125 17.13 -1.05 5.02
CA LEU A 125 17.47 -0.37 3.77
C LEU A 125 18.92 -0.60 3.31
N GLU A 126 19.83 -0.86 4.25
CA GLU A 126 21.24 -1.14 3.94
C GLU A 126 21.40 -2.38 3.06
N ASP A 127 20.57 -3.42 3.26
CA ASP A 127 20.59 -4.66 2.48
C ASP A 127 20.15 -4.45 1.02
N TYR A 128 19.46 -3.34 0.74
CA TYR A 128 18.93 -2.99 -0.57
C TYR A 128 19.64 -1.79 -1.20
N TRP A 129 20.79 -1.37 -0.65
CA TRP A 129 21.54 -0.23 -1.16
C TRP A 129 22.55 -0.63 -2.26
N PRO A 130 22.64 0.12 -3.38
CA PRO A 130 21.82 1.28 -3.73
C PRO A 130 20.42 0.87 -4.19
N ILE A 131 19.42 1.71 -3.90
CA ILE A 131 18.03 1.50 -4.36
C ILE A 131 17.98 1.60 -5.89
N GLN A 132 17.86 0.43 -6.54
CA GLN A 132 17.79 0.28 -8.00
C GLN A 132 16.33 0.26 -8.50
N GLU A 133 15.45 -0.41 -7.78
CA GLU A 133 14.04 -0.61 -8.16
C GLU A 133 13.09 0.28 -7.37
N MET A 134 11.97 0.68 -8.00
CA MET A 134 10.89 1.39 -7.31
C MET A 134 10.11 0.44 -6.40
N ASN A 135 9.75 -0.74 -6.91
CA ASN A 135 9.01 -1.77 -6.18
C ASN A 135 9.97 -2.89 -5.77
N ILE A 136 10.58 -2.77 -4.59
CA ILE A 136 11.53 -3.78 -4.08
C ILE A 136 10.71 -4.94 -3.49
N ILE A 137 10.47 -5.96 -4.32
CA ILE A 137 9.57 -7.07 -3.99
C ILE A 137 9.99 -7.80 -2.71
N ASP A 138 11.27 -8.16 -2.55
CA ASP A 138 11.72 -8.92 -1.38
C ASP A 138 11.51 -8.15 -0.06
N LEU A 139 11.71 -6.82 -0.08
CA LEU A 139 11.45 -5.96 1.06
C LEU A 139 9.95 -5.88 1.40
N ASN A 140 9.10 -5.74 0.38
CA ASN A 140 7.65 -5.72 0.57
C ASN A 140 7.12 -7.06 1.09
N LYS A 141 7.65 -8.19 0.58
CA LYS A 141 7.35 -9.53 1.12
C LYS A 141 7.77 -9.64 2.57
N TYR A 142 8.96 -9.15 2.92
CA TYR A 142 9.42 -9.12 4.31
C TYR A 142 8.44 -8.35 5.20
N HIS A 143 8.03 -7.13 4.80
CA HIS A 143 7.04 -6.35 5.56
C HIS A 143 5.74 -7.14 5.81
N ASN A 144 5.24 -7.86 4.81
CA ASN A 144 4.01 -8.63 4.96
C ASN A 144 4.19 -9.90 5.80
N GLN A 145 5.42 -10.33 6.08
CA GLN A 145 5.80 -11.41 7.01
C GLN A 145 6.16 -10.90 8.42
N VAL A 146 6.10 -9.60 8.68
CA VAL A 146 6.22 -9.06 10.05
C VAL A 146 4.88 -9.24 10.76
N PRO A 147 4.84 -9.92 11.93
CA PRO A 147 3.60 -10.11 12.66
C PRO A 147 3.12 -8.78 13.24
N LEU A 148 1.84 -8.47 13.04
CA LEU A 148 1.22 -7.30 13.63
C LEU A 148 0.52 -7.70 14.92
N VAL A 149 1.08 -7.30 16.05
CA VAL A 149 0.54 -7.58 17.40
C VAL A 149 -0.95 -7.25 17.49
N LYS A 150 -1.36 -6.12 16.90
CA LYS A 150 -2.76 -5.68 16.88
C LYS A 150 -3.71 -6.66 16.18
N LEU A 151 -3.26 -7.32 15.12
CA LEU A 151 -4.06 -8.28 14.35
C LEU A 151 -3.77 -9.74 14.72
N LYS A 152 -2.78 -9.98 15.59
CA LYS A 152 -2.34 -11.31 16.04
C LYS A 152 -2.04 -12.27 14.88
N SER A 153 -1.62 -11.72 13.74
CA SER A 153 -1.36 -12.48 12.51
C SER A 153 -0.40 -11.70 11.61
N TYR A 154 -0.10 -12.30 10.46
CA TYR A 154 0.76 -11.76 9.42
C TYR A 154 -0.08 -11.13 8.31
N PRO A 155 0.27 -9.93 7.82
CA PRO A 155 -0.46 -9.28 6.73
C PRO A 155 -0.68 -10.15 5.49
N TYR A 156 0.33 -10.89 5.02
CA TYR A 156 0.19 -11.76 3.85
C TYR A 156 -0.87 -12.85 4.09
N LYS A 157 -0.89 -13.43 5.29
CA LYS A 157 -1.81 -14.50 5.67
C LYS A 157 -3.25 -13.98 5.73
N LEU A 158 -3.45 -12.82 6.37
CA LEU A 158 -4.77 -12.18 6.44
C LEU A 158 -5.29 -11.78 5.06
N MET A 159 -4.40 -11.37 4.16
CA MET A 159 -4.76 -11.06 2.78
C MET A 159 -5.15 -12.33 2.00
N LYS A 160 -4.45 -13.45 2.22
CA LYS A 160 -4.85 -14.75 1.65
C LYS A 160 -6.23 -15.19 2.12
N GLU A 161 -6.46 -15.14 3.43
CA GLU A 161 -7.77 -15.46 4.02
C GLU A 161 -8.87 -14.55 3.46
N ALA A 162 -8.59 -13.25 3.31
CA ALA A 162 -9.55 -12.27 2.78
C ALA A 162 -9.88 -12.47 1.29
N LEU A 163 -8.93 -12.97 0.49
CA LEU A 163 -9.15 -13.29 -0.93
C LEU A 163 -9.64 -14.74 -1.16
N GLY A 164 -9.81 -15.53 -0.09
CA GLY A 164 -10.26 -16.92 -0.17
C GLY A 164 -9.24 -17.83 -0.86
N THR A 165 -7.95 -17.63 -0.57
CA THR A 165 -6.81 -18.42 -1.07
C THR A 165 -6.13 -19.23 0.01
#